data_AF-A0A1U8D1D8-F1
#
_entry.id   AF-A0A1U8D1D8-F1
#
_cell.length_a   1.000
_cell.length_b   1.000
_cell.length_c   1.000
_cell.angle_alpha   90.00
_cell.angle_beta   90.00
_cell.angle_gamma   90.00
#
_symmetry.space_group_name_H-M   'P 1'
#
loop_
_entity.id
_entity.type
_entity.pdbx_description
1 polymer ?
#
loop_
_entity_poly.entity_id
_entity_poly.type
_entity_poly.pdbx_seq_one_letter_code
_entity_poly.pdbx_strand_id
1 'polypeptide(L)'
;MDHFAYLGSHLSSKTDIDVEMQHRLKCARAAFGRLSTARGPAAEHERILREIESTDTACIGPTLRSVYDGEEHGRFMEKLEARIRNHDREIEKMCNFHYQGFVDSITELLKVRGEAQKLKNQVTDTNRKLQNEGKELIIAMEELKQCRLQQRNISATVDKLMLCLPVLEMYSKLREQMKSKRHYPALKTLEHLEHTYLPQVSHYRFCKIMVDNIPKLREEIKEVSMSDLKDFLESIRKHSDKIGETAMKQAQQQRNLDNIVSQHPRIGGGKKSKKEVCAGSDLEVKNTSPMSEQDSGILDVEDEEEDEEVPGAQDLVDFSPVHRCLHIYSVLICITLSSLAQQILILFKKKDHFVLPFS
;
A
#
# COMPACT_ATOMS: atom_id res chain seq x y z
N MET A 1 95.53 36.10 48.95
CA MET A 1 95.49 35.93 50.42
C MET A 1 95.36 37.32 51.03
N ASP A 2 94.26 38.02 50.80
CA ASP A 2 92.91 37.76 51.34
C ASP A 2 92.94 37.61 52.86
N HIS A 3 92.46 38.60 53.61
CA HIS A 3 91.12 38.57 54.21
C HIS A 3 90.90 39.73 55.21
N PHE A 4 89.66 40.18 55.25
CA PHE A 4 89.00 41.07 56.23
C PHE A 4 89.45 40.98 57.70
N ALA A 5 89.42 42.13 58.41
CA ALA A 5 88.71 42.36 59.69
C ALA A 5 88.92 43.83 60.12
N TYR A 6 87.90 44.70 60.05
CA TYR A 6 86.93 45.02 61.11
C TYR A 6 87.58 45.48 62.44
N LEU A 7 87.24 46.71 62.85
CA LEU A 7 87.57 47.41 64.10
C LEU A 7 89.04 47.83 64.32
N GLY A 8 89.43 48.93 63.68
CA GLY A 8 90.63 49.69 64.00
C GLY A 8 90.31 51.09 64.52
N SER A 9 89.45 51.21 65.54
CA SER A 9 89.32 52.44 66.30
C SER A 9 90.57 52.61 67.18
N HIS A 10 91.55 53.39 66.71
CA HIS A 10 92.48 54.06 67.61
C HIS A 10 91.67 55.06 68.45
N LEU A 11 91.16 54.61 69.59
CA LEU A 11 90.69 55.49 70.66
C LEU A 11 91.93 56.19 71.24
N SER A 12 92.34 57.28 70.58
CA SER A 12 93.26 58.25 71.15
C SER A 12 92.53 58.96 72.28
N SER A 13 92.98 58.74 73.51
CA SER A 13 92.37 59.19 74.77
C SER A 13 92.48 60.70 75.02
N LYS A 14 92.46 61.53 73.96
CA LYS A 14 92.54 63.00 74.04
C LYS A 14 91.73 63.74 72.96
N THR A 15 90.85 63.08 72.23
CA THR A 15 89.90 63.77 71.33
C THR A 15 88.49 63.59 71.84
N ASP A 16 87.89 64.70 72.25
CA ASP A 16 86.50 64.81 72.67
C ASP A 16 85.59 64.25 71.56
N ILE A 17 84.85 63.18 71.88
CA ILE A 17 84.03 62.42 70.91
C ILE A 17 82.97 63.33 70.27
N ASP A 18 82.51 64.35 71.00
CA ASP A 18 81.56 65.33 70.48
C ASP A 18 82.17 66.20 69.37
N VAL A 19 83.46 66.51 69.46
CA VAL A 19 84.18 67.29 68.43
C VAL A 19 84.38 66.47 67.16
N GLU A 20 84.74 65.19 67.28
CA GLU A 20 84.86 64.29 66.12
C GLU A 20 83.50 63.99 65.48
N MET A 21 82.44 63.81 66.28
CA MET A 21 81.08 63.68 65.76
C MET A 21 80.63 64.94 65.03
N GLN A 22 80.82 66.14 65.60
CA GLN A 22 80.48 67.39 64.94
C GLN A 22 81.30 67.63 63.67
N HIS A 23 82.59 67.28 63.67
CA HIS A 23 83.44 67.38 62.49
C HIS A 23 82.96 66.45 61.37
N ARG A 24 82.63 65.19 61.69
CA ARG A 24 82.05 64.24 60.74
C ARG A 24 80.68 64.68 60.23
N LEU A 25 79.83 65.23 61.09
CA LEU A 25 78.53 65.79 60.70
C LEU A 25 78.70 67.00 59.76
N LYS A 26 79.70 67.84 60.01
CA LYS A 26 80.05 68.99 59.17
C LYS A 26 80.59 68.55 57.82
N CYS A 27 81.46 67.54 57.78
CA CYS A 27 81.97 66.94 56.54
C CYS A 27 80.85 66.26 55.75
N ALA A 28 79.94 65.55 56.42
CA ALA A 28 78.77 64.93 55.80
C ALA A 28 77.82 65.98 55.24
N ARG A 29 77.52 67.06 55.98
CA ARG A 29 76.75 68.21 55.46
C ARG A 29 77.43 68.88 54.26
N ALA A 30 78.74 69.04 54.29
CA ALA A 30 79.49 69.60 53.16
C ALA A 30 79.49 68.66 51.95
N ALA A 31 79.57 67.35 52.16
CA ALA A 31 79.47 66.34 51.10
C ALA A 31 78.06 66.27 50.51
N PHE A 32 77.02 66.34 51.35
CA PHE A 32 75.62 66.37 50.91
C PHE A 32 75.28 67.67 50.19
N GLY A 33 75.77 68.80 50.68
CA GLY A 33 75.69 70.09 49.99
C GLY A 33 76.38 70.05 48.62
N ARG A 34 77.54 69.37 48.52
CA ARG A 34 78.25 69.16 47.24
C ARG A 34 77.55 68.18 46.30
N LEU A 35 76.84 67.17 46.78
CA LEU A 35 76.00 66.31 45.93
C LEU A 35 74.76 67.05 45.42
N SER A 36 74.18 67.93 46.24
CA SER A 36 73.07 68.78 45.85
C SER A 36 73.48 69.83 44.81
N THR A 37 74.71 70.39 44.91
CA THR A 37 75.23 71.36 43.94
C THR A 37 75.91 70.72 42.73
N ALA A 38 76.24 69.43 42.77
CA ALA A 38 76.78 68.69 41.61
C ALA A 38 75.70 68.22 40.62
N ARG A 39 74.41 68.27 41.00
CA ARG A 39 73.30 68.01 40.09
C ARG A 39 72.92 69.34 39.44
N GLY A 40 73.41 69.57 38.22
CA GLY A 40 73.09 70.81 37.51
C GLY A 40 71.56 71.01 37.40
N PRO A 41 71.08 72.25 37.41
CA PRO A 41 69.64 72.59 37.43
C PRO A 41 68.86 71.95 36.27
N ALA A 42 69.55 71.69 35.15
CA ALA A 42 68.98 70.97 34.01
C ALA A 42 68.52 69.53 34.33
N ALA A 43 69.22 68.79 35.19
CA ALA A 43 68.89 67.41 35.56
C ALA A 43 67.78 67.34 36.62
N GLU A 44 67.64 68.39 37.43
CA GLU A 44 66.56 68.55 38.39
C GLU A 44 65.23 68.86 37.69
N HIS A 45 65.22 69.77 36.72
CA HIS A 45 64.03 70.05 35.90
C HIS A 45 63.52 68.79 35.16
N GLU A 46 64.42 67.94 34.65
CA GLU A 46 64.04 66.69 33.99
C GLU A 46 63.41 65.67 34.97
N ARG A 47 63.92 65.61 36.20
CA ARG A 47 63.35 64.78 37.26
C ARG A 47 61.93 65.26 37.62
N ILE A 48 61.74 66.56 37.79
CA ILE A 48 60.46 67.18 38.12
C ILE A 48 59.44 66.93 37.01
N LEU A 49 59.82 67.05 35.74
CA LEU A 49 58.93 66.75 34.61
C LEU A 49 58.47 65.29 34.59
N ARG A 50 59.36 64.33 34.89
CA ARG A 50 58.98 62.91 35.01
C ARG A 50 58.09 62.64 36.22
N GLU A 51 58.31 63.36 37.31
CA GLU A 51 57.45 63.29 38.48
C GLU A 51 56.05 63.80 38.15
N ILE A 52 55.92 64.90 37.40
CA ILE A 52 54.64 65.41 36.91
C ILE A 52 53.96 64.42 35.95
N GLU A 53 54.70 63.74 35.08
CA GLU A 53 54.14 62.76 34.14
C GLU A 53 53.66 61.46 34.81
N SER A 54 54.20 61.12 35.99
CA SER A 54 53.94 59.85 36.68
C SER A 54 53.10 59.99 37.95
N THR A 55 52.96 61.19 38.49
CA THR A 55 52.26 61.46 39.75
C THR A 55 50.81 61.88 39.49
N ASP A 56 49.89 61.38 40.32
CA ASP A 56 48.49 61.77 40.27
C ASP A 56 48.29 63.28 40.47
N THR A 57 47.31 63.85 39.78
CA THR A 57 47.10 65.31 39.68
C THR A 57 46.89 65.96 41.05
N ALA A 58 46.35 65.20 42.01
CA ALA A 58 46.12 65.63 43.39
C ALA A 58 47.40 65.85 44.21
N CYS A 59 48.55 65.31 43.78
CA CYS A 59 49.80 65.32 44.55
C CYS A 59 50.91 66.17 43.93
N ILE A 60 50.62 66.92 42.87
CA ILE A 60 51.60 67.75 42.15
C ILE A 60 51.97 69.05 42.92
N GLY A 61 51.15 69.44 43.91
CA GLY A 61 51.29 70.71 44.64
C GLY A 61 52.66 70.95 45.31
N PRO A 62 53.23 70.00 46.06
CA PRO A 62 54.57 70.13 46.65
C PRO A 62 55.69 70.23 45.60
N THR A 63 55.58 69.45 44.52
CA THR A 63 56.51 69.42 43.39
C THR A 63 56.54 70.76 42.67
N LEU A 64 55.37 71.38 42.42
CA LEU A 64 55.29 72.73 41.84
C LEU A 64 55.82 73.80 42.79
N ARG A 65 55.52 73.71 44.10
CA ARG A 65 56.05 74.68 45.07
C ARG A 65 57.58 74.70 45.07
N SER A 66 58.22 73.54 44.95
CA SER A 66 59.68 73.44 44.83
C SER A 66 60.28 74.14 43.60
N VAL A 67 59.52 74.24 42.50
CA VAL A 67 59.95 74.95 41.28
C VAL A 67 59.82 76.47 41.46
N TYR A 68 58.72 76.92 42.07
CA TYR A 68 58.44 78.34 42.31
C TYR A 68 59.34 78.95 43.39
N ASP A 69 59.73 78.16 44.40
CA ASP A 69 60.66 78.59 45.44
C ASP A 69 62.12 78.68 44.93
N GLY A 70 62.40 78.17 43.72
CA GLY A 70 63.70 78.25 43.06
C GLY A 70 63.88 79.46 42.13
N GLU A 71 65.12 79.93 41.96
CA GLU A 71 65.44 81.09 41.10
C GLU A 71 65.36 80.80 39.59
N GLU A 72 65.20 79.53 39.17
CA GLU A 72 65.23 79.09 37.77
C GLU A 72 63.84 78.71 37.16
N HIS A 73 62.74 79.14 37.77
CA HIS A 73 61.37 78.83 37.31
C HIS A 73 61.12 79.14 35.82
N GLY A 74 61.69 80.22 35.28
CA GLY A 74 61.60 80.56 33.85
C GLY A 74 62.22 79.48 32.93
N ARG A 75 63.37 78.94 33.32
CA ARG A 75 64.02 77.83 32.58
C ARG A 75 63.26 76.51 32.71
N PHE A 76 62.61 76.28 33.85
CA PHE A 76 61.72 75.14 34.02
C PHE A 76 60.49 75.25 33.09
N MET A 77 59.85 76.41 33.04
CA MET A 77 58.71 76.66 32.14
C MET A 77 59.09 76.48 30.68
N GLU A 78 60.27 76.94 30.25
CA GLU A 78 60.78 76.68 28.89
C GLU A 78 60.94 75.19 28.59
N LYS A 79 61.43 74.40 29.56
CA LYS A 79 61.55 72.94 29.43
C LYS A 79 60.21 72.23 29.45
N LEU A 80 59.27 72.66 30.28
CA LEU A 80 57.90 72.14 30.32
C LEU A 80 57.21 72.37 28.98
N GLU A 81 57.31 73.57 28.44
CA GLU A 81 56.75 73.92 27.13
C GLU A 81 57.42 73.08 26.02
N ALA A 82 58.73 72.84 26.09
CA ALA A 82 59.42 71.95 25.17
C ALA A 82 58.93 70.50 25.29
N ARG A 83 58.63 70.01 26.50
CA ARG A 83 58.08 68.68 26.75
C ARG A 83 56.64 68.54 26.23
N ILE A 84 55.79 69.54 26.45
CA ILE A 84 54.43 69.60 25.90
C ILE A 84 54.47 69.52 24.37
N ARG A 85 55.28 70.38 23.73
CA ARG A 85 55.45 70.34 22.27
C ARG A 85 56.01 69.00 21.76
N ASN A 86 56.82 68.31 22.56
CA ASN A 86 57.31 66.98 22.20
C ASN A 86 56.17 65.94 22.24
N HIS A 87 55.36 65.93 23.31
CA HIS A 87 54.19 65.06 23.42
C HIS A 87 53.16 65.33 22.32
N ASP A 88 52.89 66.60 21.99
CA ASP A 88 51.98 66.95 20.89
C ASP A 88 52.48 66.38 19.55
N ARG A 89 53.79 66.46 19.28
CA ARG A 89 54.40 65.86 18.09
C ARG A 89 54.32 64.34 18.10
N GLU A 90 54.45 63.70 19.25
CA GLU A 90 54.32 62.24 19.39
C GLU A 90 52.87 61.79 19.16
N ILE A 91 51.90 62.53 19.70
CA ILE A 91 50.46 62.30 19.46
C ILE A 91 50.15 62.47 17.97
N GLU A 92 50.61 63.56 17.35
CA GLU A 92 50.39 63.80 15.92
C GLU A 92 51.02 62.69 15.07
N LYS A 93 52.23 62.23 15.41
CA LYS A 93 52.89 61.13 14.72
C LYS A 93 52.13 59.81 14.88
N MET A 94 51.60 59.52 16.07
CA MET A 94 50.81 58.31 16.33
C MET A 94 49.49 58.33 15.57
N CYS A 95 48.79 59.48 15.58
CA CYS A 95 47.57 59.69 14.81
C CYS A 95 47.85 59.55 13.31
N ASN A 96 48.90 60.18 12.79
CA ASN A 96 49.29 60.07 11.38
C ASN A 96 49.74 58.65 10.99
N PHE A 97 50.28 57.86 11.92
CA PHE A 97 50.65 56.48 11.65
C PHE A 97 49.43 55.56 11.56
N HIS A 98 48.38 55.82 12.35
CA HIS A 98 47.20 54.96 12.44
C HIS A 98 45.94 55.46 11.71
N TYR A 99 45.89 56.70 11.22
CA TYR A 99 44.66 57.25 10.62
C TYR A 99 44.17 56.39 9.45
N GLN A 100 45.09 55.91 8.60
CA GLN A 100 44.71 55.12 7.43
C GLN A 100 44.07 53.79 7.85
N GLY A 101 44.67 53.08 8.82
CA GLY A 101 44.11 51.83 9.35
C GLY A 101 42.74 52.03 10.02
N PHE A 102 42.52 53.17 10.68
CA PHE A 102 41.21 53.53 11.22
C PHE A 102 40.16 53.78 10.11
N VAL A 103 40.53 54.54 9.07
CA VAL A 103 39.65 54.82 7.92
C VAL A 103 39.31 53.52 7.18
N ASP A 104 40.29 52.65 6.98
CA ASP A 104 40.11 51.35 6.33
C ASP A 104 39.16 50.47 7.14
N SER A 105 39.35 50.40 8.47
CA SER A 105 38.47 49.65 9.38
C SER A 105 37.02 50.14 9.34
N ILE A 106 36.79 51.46 9.34
CA ILE A 106 35.45 52.03 9.22
C ILE A 106 34.83 51.69 7.86
N THR A 107 35.62 51.80 6.80
CA THR A 107 35.16 51.52 5.44
C THR A 107 34.77 50.04 5.28
N GLU A 108 35.56 49.12 5.83
CA GLU A 108 35.24 47.69 5.86
C GLU A 108 33.96 47.43 6.67
N LEU A 109 33.81 48.04 7.85
CA LEU A 109 32.60 47.88 8.66
C LEU A 109 31.34 48.34 7.91
N LEU A 110 31.43 49.45 7.18
CA LEU A 110 30.32 49.95 6.35
C LEU A 110 29.99 49.01 5.19
N LYS A 111 31.00 48.39 4.56
CA LYS A 111 30.80 47.36 3.52
C LYS A 111 30.09 46.13 4.10
N VAL A 112 30.60 45.59 5.21
CA VAL A 112 30.01 44.43 5.89
C VAL A 112 28.56 44.69 6.28
N ARG A 113 28.24 45.89 6.79
CA ARG A 113 26.86 46.29 7.08
C ARG A 113 25.96 46.24 5.83
N GLY A 114 26.46 46.72 4.70
CA GLY A 114 25.74 46.69 3.42
C GLY A 114 25.50 45.26 2.92
N GLU A 115 26.50 44.40 3.02
CA GLU A 115 26.40 42.98 2.65
C GLU A 115 25.45 42.21 3.57
N ALA A 116 25.52 42.43 4.89
CA ALA A 116 24.61 41.83 5.85
C ALA A 116 23.15 42.22 5.58
N GLN A 117 22.90 43.47 5.18
CA GLN A 117 21.55 43.92 4.79
C GLN A 117 21.07 43.24 3.50
N LYS A 118 21.94 43.07 2.50
CA LYS A 118 21.60 42.32 1.27
C LYS A 118 21.28 40.86 1.59
N LEU A 119 22.09 40.21 2.41
CA LEU A 119 21.88 38.83 2.83
C LEU A 119 20.55 38.69 3.59
N LYS A 120 20.27 39.60 4.53
CA LYS A 120 18.98 39.64 5.23
C LYS A 120 17.80 39.68 4.26
N ASN A 121 17.85 40.58 3.27
CA ASN A 121 16.79 40.70 2.27
C ASN A 121 16.63 39.41 1.44
N GLN A 122 17.73 38.81 1.00
CA GLN A 122 17.70 37.55 0.25
C GLN A 122 17.14 36.38 1.07
N VAL A 123 17.50 36.27 2.35
CA VAL A 123 16.96 35.26 3.26
C VAL A 123 15.47 35.46 3.47
N THR A 124 15.02 36.70 3.67
CA THR A 124 13.58 36.99 3.82
C THR A 124 12.78 36.69 2.56
N ASP A 125 13.32 37.03 1.39
CA ASP A 125 12.68 36.76 0.11
C ASP A 125 12.60 35.25 -0.19
N THR A 126 13.67 34.53 0.10
CA THR A 126 13.72 33.06 -0.07
C THR A 126 12.74 32.38 0.88
N ASN A 127 12.69 32.79 2.15
CA ASN A 127 11.73 32.27 3.11
C ASN A 127 10.28 32.55 2.65
N ARG A 128 10.00 33.75 2.12
CA ARG A 128 8.66 34.08 1.59
C ARG A 128 8.30 33.20 0.39
N LYS A 129 9.22 32.99 -0.55
CA LYS A 129 8.99 32.10 -1.71
C LYS A 129 8.74 30.66 -1.26
N LEU A 130 9.58 30.13 -0.38
CA LEU A 130 9.43 28.79 0.16
C LEU A 130 8.09 28.59 0.87
N GLN A 131 7.64 29.56 1.67
CA GLN A 131 6.34 29.49 2.34
C GLN A 131 5.17 29.54 1.35
N ASN A 132 5.28 30.32 0.27
CA ASN A 132 4.25 30.39 -0.75
C ASN A 132 4.17 29.09 -1.56
N GLU A 133 5.31 28.61 -2.08
CA GLU A 133 5.38 27.34 -2.80
C GLU A 133 4.98 26.16 -1.92
N GLY A 134 5.33 26.20 -0.64
CA GLY A 134 4.92 25.20 0.35
C GLY A 134 3.40 25.15 0.56
N LYS A 135 2.69 26.29 0.49
CA LYS A 135 1.22 26.31 0.59
C LYS A 135 0.56 25.66 -0.62
N GLU A 136 1.01 26.00 -1.83
CA GLU A 136 0.53 25.38 -3.07
C GLU A 136 0.79 23.87 -3.07
N LEU A 137 1.96 23.45 -2.60
CA LEU A 137 2.30 22.03 -2.47
C LEU A 137 1.36 21.30 -1.50
N ILE A 138 1.01 21.91 -0.36
CA ILE A 138 0.08 21.32 0.60
C ILE A 138 -1.31 21.14 -0.03
N ILE A 139 -1.80 22.12 -0.80
CA ILE A 139 -3.08 22.03 -1.51
C ILE A 139 -3.05 20.85 -2.50
N ALA A 140 -2.02 20.79 -3.34
CA ALA A 140 -1.86 19.69 -4.31
C ALA A 140 -1.73 18.32 -3.63
N MET A 141 -1.11 18.24 -2.46
CA MET A 141 -1.03 16.98 -1.69
C MET A 141 -2.40 16.54 -1.14
N GLU A 142 -3.23 17.46 -0.66
CA GLU A 142 -4.56 17.11 -0.17
C GLU A 142 -5.48 16.69 -1.32
N GLU A 143 -5.38 17.34 -2.49
CA GLU A 143 -6.05 16.90 -3.71
C GLU A 143 -5.61 15.50 -4.13
N LEU A 144 -4.30 15.22 -4.12
CA LEU A 144 -3.75 13.90 -4.43
C LEU A 144 -4.28 12.82 -3.48
N LYS A 145 -4.39 13.14 -2.19
CA LYS A 145 -4.96 12.24 -1.19
C LYS A 145 -6.43 11.94 -1.47
N GLN A 146 -7.23 12.95 -1.83
CA GLN A 146 -8.62 12.74 -2.24
C GLN A 146 -8.73 11.88 -3.50
N CYS A 147 -7.92 12.16 -4.52
CA CYS A 147 -7.85 11.34 -5.73
C CYS A 147 -7.48 9.88 -5.42
N ARG A 148 -6.52 9.64 -4.53
CA ARG A 148 -6.15 8.27 -4.10
C ARG A 148 -7.27 7.56 -3.35
N LEU A 149 -8.03 8.28 -2.53
CA LEU A 149 -9.20 7.71 -1.85
C LEU A 149 -10.27 7.31 -2.86
N GLN A 150 -10.58 8.19 -3.82
CA GLN A 150 -11.48 7.90 -4.92
C GLN A 150 -11.00 6.69 -5.73
N GLN A 151 -9.71 6.64 -6.07
CA GLN A 151 -9.12 5.52 -6.79
C GLN A 151 -9.28 4.20 -6.01
N ARG A 152 -9.04 4.19 -4.70
CA ARG A 152 -9.27 2.99 -3.86
C ARG A 152 -10.75 2.60 -3.84
N ASN A 153 -11.66 3.55 -3.71
CA ASN A 153 -13.10 3.29 -3.73
C ASN A 153 -13.55 2.71 -5.09
N ILE A 154 -13.04 3.27 -6.18
CA ILE A 154 -13.29 2.77 -7.54
C ILE A 154 -12.75 1.35 -7.69
N SER A 155 -11.49 1.10 -7.31
CA SER A 155 -10.88 -0.23 -7.38
C SER A 155 -11.67 -1.26 -6.57
N ALA A 156 -12.03 -0.94 -5.32
CA ALA A 156 -12.82 -1.82 -4.48
C ALA A 156 -14.21 -2.09 -5.10
N THR A 157 -14.82 -1.08 -5.72
CA THR A 157 -16.11 -1.23 -6.42
C THR A 157 -15.96 -2.15 -7.63
N VAL A 158 -14.91 -1.97 -8.44
CA VAL A 158 -14.61 -2.84 -9.58
C VAL A 158 -14.43 -4.28 -9.10
N ASP A 159 -13.64 -4.52 -8.05
CA ASP A 159 -13.45 -5.87 -7.49
C ASP A 159 -14.77 -6.51 -7.04
N LYS A 160 -15.65 -5.73 -6.38
CA LYS A 160 -16.98 -6.20 -5.99
C LYS A 160 -17.88 -6.50 -7.19
N LEU A 161 -17.85 -5.66 -8.23
CA LEU A 161 -18.63 -5.89 -9.45
C LEU A 161 -18.13 -7.12 -10.21
N MET A 162 -16.80 -7.34 -10.26
CA MET A 162 -16.19 -8.51 -10.89
C MET A 162 -16.61 -9.82 -10.22
N LEU A 163 -16.81 -9.83 -8.90
CA LEU A 163 -17.37 -10.99 -8.20
C LEU A 163 -18.84 -11.25 -8.56
N CYS A 164 -19.62 -10.20 -8.80
CA CYS A 164 -21.05 -10.30 -9.11
C CYS A 164 -21.33 -10.64 -10.59
N LEU A 165 -20.44 -10.26 -11.50
CA LEU A 165 -20.61 -10.45 -12.95
C LEU A 165 -20.90 -11.90 -13.36
N PRO A 166 -20.09 -12.92 -12.97
CA PRO A 166 -20.34 -14.31 -13.38
C PRO A 166 -21.66 -14.85 -12.83
N VAL A 167 -22.10 -14.38 -11.66
CA VAL A 167 -23.41 -14.76 -11.06
C VAL A 167 -24.55 -14.29 -11.95
N LEU A 168 -24.49 -13.03 -12.41
CA LEU A 168 -25.51 -12.43 -13.26
C LEU A 168 -25.52 -13.04 -14.65
N GLU A 169 -24.34 -13.28 -15.25
CA GLU A 169 -24.22 -13.93 -16.55
C GLU A 169 -24.78 -15.36 -16.53
N MET A 170 -24.42 -16.15 -15.51
CA MET A 170 -24.89 -17.53 -15.37
C MET A 170 -26.40 -17.60 -15.12
N TYR A 171 -26.96 -16.67 -14.33
CA TYR A 171 -28.40 -16.58 -14.12
C TYR A 171 -29.15 -16.12 -15.39
N SER A 172 -28.57 -15.20 -16.17
CA SER A 172 -29.11 -14.81 -17.48
C SER A 172 -29.17 -16.01 -18.42
N LYS A 173 -28.07 -16.77 -18.51
CA LYS A 173 -27.98 -18.01 -19.29
C LYS A 173 -29.01 -19.05 -18.84
N LEU A 174 -29.21 -19.22 -17.53
CA LEU A 174 -30.24 -20.10 -16.99
C LEU A 174 -31.63 -19.69 -17.47
N ARG A 175 -31.98 -18.40 -17.38
CA ARG A 175 -33.28 -17.91 -17.83
C ARG A 175 -33.49 -18.09 -19.34
N GLU A 176 -32.44 -17.95 -20.14
CA GLU A 176 -32.50 -18.22 -21.57
C GLU A 176 -32.69 -19.72 -21.87
N GLN A 177 -31.99 -20.60 -21.15
CA GLN A 177 -32.15 -22.06 -21.28
C GLN A 177 -33.58 -22.49 -20.93
N MET A 178 -34.17 -21.91 -19.89
CA MET A 178 -35.58 -22.11 -19.51
C MET A 178 -36.54 -21.70 -20.63
N LYS A 179 -36.34 -20.52 -21.24
CA LYS A 179 -37.15 -20.05 -22.38
C LYS A 179 -37.02 -20.95 -23.62
N SER A 180 -35.83 -21.49 -23.87
CA SER A 180 -35.56 -22.39 -25.00
C SER A 180 -36.07 -23.83 -24.83
N LYS A 181 -36.82 -24.12 -23.74
CA LYS A 181 -37.29 -25.47 -23.34
C LYS A 181 -36.18 -26.50 -23.14
N ARG A 182 -34.93 -26.05 -22.94
CA ARG A 182 -33.78 -26.90 -22.64
C ARG A 182 -33.66 -27.09 -21.13
N HIS A 183 -34.64 -27.77 -20.56
CA HIS A 183 -34.79 -27.93 -19.10
C HIS A 183 -33.65 -28.70 -18.44
N TYR A 184 -33.06 -29.68 -19.13
CA TYR A 184 -31.91 -30.43 -18.60
C TYR A 184 -30.62 -29.59 -18.50
N PRO A 185 -30.14 -28.90 -19.55
CA PRO A 185 -29.04 -27.94 -19.42
C PRO A 185 -29.32 -26.83 -18.41
N ALA A 186 -30.57 -26.35 -18.33
CA ALA A 186 -31.00 -25.36 -17.34
C ALA A 186 -30.78 -25.87 -15.90
N LEU A 187 -31.19 -27.10 -15.60
CA LEU A 187 -31.03 -27.68 -14.27
C LEU A 187 -29.56 -27.81 -13.86
N LYS A 188 -28.69 -28.21 -14.79
CA LYS A 188 -27.23 -28.28 -14.55
C LYS A 188 -26.60 -26.91 -14.32
N THR A 189 -27.02 -25.90 -15.09
CA THR A 189 -26.59 -24.51 -14.91
C THR A 189 -27.05 -23.95 -13.56
N LEU A 190 -28.29 -24.28 -13.13
CA LEU A 190 -28.85 -23.90 -11.84
C LEU A 190 -28.07 -24.50 -10.67
N GLU A 191 -27.75 -25.80 -10.74
CA GLU A 191 -26.93 -26.49 -9.74
C GLU A 191 -25.52 -25.88 -9.64
N HIS A 192 -24.90 -25.59 -10.79
CA HIS A 192 -23.58 -24.97 -10.82
C HIS A 192 -23.58 -23.55 -10.22
N LEU A 193 -24.64 -22.76 -10.50
CA LEU A 193 -24.85 -21.44 -9.92
C LEU A 193 -24.96 -21.48 -8.39
N GLU A 194 -25.70 -22.45 -7.86
CA GLU A 194 -25.94 -22.63 -6.43
C GLU A 194 -24.72 -23.08 -5.64
N HIS A 195 -23.95 -24.05 -6.17
CA HIS A 195 -22.82 -24.59 -5.44
C HIS A 195 -21.52 -23.80 -5.63
N THR A 196 -21.33 -23.14 -6.79
CA THR A 196 -20.04 -22.52 -7.13
C THR A 196 -20.03 -21.03 -6.85
N TYR A 197 -21.06 -20.31 -7.30
CA TYR A 197 -21.04 -18.84 -7.35
C TYR A 197 -21.81 -18.21 -6.19
N LEU A 198 -23.00 -18.70 -5.85
CA LEU A 198 -23.84 -18.11 -4.80
C LEU A 198 -23.23 -18.08 -3.38
N PRO A 199 -22.41 -19.06 -2.94
CA PRO A 199 -21.77 -18.99 -1.63
C PRO A 199 -20.81 -17.78 -1.52
N GLN A 200 -20.18 -17.38 -2.63
CA GLN A 200 -19.19 -16.30 -2.69
C GLN A 200 -19.81 -14.90 -2.60
N VAL A 201 -21.09 -14.77 -2.96
CA VAL A 201 -21.82 -13.49 -3.06
C VAL A 201 -23.03 -13.41 -2.13
N SER A 202 -23.12 -14.32 -1.16
CA SER A 202 -24.28 -14.50 -0.27
C SER A 202 -24.65 -13.26 0.57
N HIS A 203 -23.72 -12.34 0.81
CA HIS A 203 -23.96 -11.09 1.54
C HIS A 203 -24.70 -10.03 0.71
N TYR A 204 -24.80 -10.18 -0.61
CA TYR A 204 -25.51 -9.22 -1.45
C TYR A 204 -27.03 -9.49 -1.47
N ARG A 205 -27.82 -8.41 -1.33
CA ARG A 205 -29.29 -8.49 -1.29
C ARG A 205 -29.89 -9.11 -2.56
N PHE A 206 -29.32 -8.85 -3.74
CA PHE A 206 -29.83 -9.42 -4.98
C PHE A 206 -29.62 -10.94 -5.06
N CYS A 207 -28.54 -11.46 -4.47
CA CYS A 207 -28.29 -12.90 -4.41
C CYS A 207 -29.31 -13.62 -3.53
N LYS A 208 -29.78 -12.97 -2.45
CA LYS A 208 -30.86 -13.52 -1.61
C LYS A 208 -32.14 -13.77 -2.42
N ILE A 209 -32.51 -12.81 -3.28
CA ILE A 209 -33.66 -12.97 -4.18
C ILE A 209 -33.44 -14.14 -5.14
N MET A 210 -32.23 -14.33 -5.65
CA MET A 210 -31.92 -15.45 -6.54
C MET A 210 -32.05 -16.79 -5.80
N VAL A 211 -31.48 -16.91 -4.60
CA VAL A 211 -31.58 -18.10 -3.74
C VAL A 211 -33.04 -18.45 -3.42
N ASP A 212 -33.86 -17.46 -3.06
CA ASP A 212 -35.29 -17.66 -2.78
C ASP A 212 -36.08 -18.12 -4.02
N ASN A 213 -35.59 -17.84 -5.23
CA ASN A 213 -36.22 -18.24 -6.49
C ASN A 213 -35.73 -19.60 -7.02
N ILE A 214 -34.56 -20.10 -6.59
CA ILE A 214 -34.07 -21.44 -6.97
C ILE A 214 -35.11 -22.55 -6.77
N PRO A 215 -35.75 -22.71 -5.58
CA PRO A 215 -36.70 -23.80 -5.39
C PRO A 215 -37.93 -23.66 -6.31
N LYS A 216 -38.36 -22.43 -6.61
CA LYS A 216 -39.46 -22.17 -7.55
C LYS A 216 -39.10 -22.57 -8.97
N LEU A 217 -37.89 -22.24 -9.42
CA LEU A 217 -37.38 -22.64 -10.74
C LEU A 217 -37.25 -24.17 -10.86
N ARG A 218 -36.87 -24.87 -9.79
CA ARG A 218 -36.83 -26.34 -9.77
C ARG A 218 -38.22 -26.94 -9.91
N GLU A 219 -39.21 -26.39 -9.20
CA GLU A 219 -40.60 -26.86 -9.31
C GLU A 219 -41.18 -26.54 -10.69
N GLU A 220 -40.89 -25.36 -11.26
CA GLU A 220 -41.30 -25.00 -12.62
C GLU A 220 -40.73 -25.99 -13.67
N ILE A 221 -39.43 -26.32 -13.59
CA ILE A 221 -38.82 -27.35 -14.46
C ILE A 221 -39.54 -28.69 -14.33
N LYS A 222 -39.86 -29.08 -13.10
CA LYS A 222 -40.53 -30.35 -12.78
C LYS A 222 -41.96 -30.37 -13.34
N GLU A 223 -42.72 -29.30 -13.15
CA GLU A 223 -44.08 -29.16 -13.68
C GLU A 223 -44.10 -29.19 -15.21
N VAL A 224 -43.21 -28.43 -15.87
CA VAL A 224 -43.12 -28.41 -17.33
C VAL A 224 -42.71 -29.78 -17.88
N SER A 225 -41.75 -30.46 -17.25
CA SER A 225 -41.33 -31.80 -17.67
C SER A 225 -42.45 -32.84 -17.51
N MET A 226 -43.27 -32.73 -16.46
CA MET A 226 -44.44 -33.58 -16.28
C MET A 226 -45.57 -33.25 -17.23
N SER A 227 -45.75 -31.98 -17.59
CA SER A 227 -46.71 -31.58 -18.62
C SER A 227 -46.31 -32.18 -19.97
N ASP A 228 -45.04 -32.02 -20.37
CA ASP A 228 -44.50 -32.60 -21.60
C ASP A 228 -44.68 -34.13 -21.64
N LEU A 229 -44.49 -34.81 -20.50
CA LEU A 229 -44.75 -36.25 -20.39
C LEU A 229 -46.24 -36.59 -20.52
N LYS A 230 -47.14 -35.83 -19.88
CA LYS A 230 -48.59 -36.04 -19.97
C LYS A 230 -49.10 -35.81 -21.39
N ASP A 231 -48.63 -34.75 -22.04
CA ASP A 231 -48.97 -34.43 -23.43
C ASP A 231 -48.46 -35.52 -24.38
N PHE A 232 -47.26 -36.06 -24.13
CA PHE A 232 -46.75 -37.23 -24.84
C PHE A 232 -47.64 -38.47 -24.65
N LEU A 233 -48.00 -38.81 -23.40
CA LEU A 233 -48.87 -39.96 -23.12
C LEU A 233 -50.25 -39.82 -23.76
N GLU A 234 -50.81 -38.60 -23.79
CA GLU A 234 -52.07 -38.31 -24.46
C GLU A 234 -51.93 -38.40 -26.00
N SER A 235 -50.81 -37.96 -26.56
CA SER A 235 -50.50 -38.14 -27.98
C SER A 235 -50.40 -39.61 -28.36
N ILE A 236 -49.69 -40.42 -27.56
CA ILE A 236 -49.59 -41.87 -27.75
C ILE A 236 -50.96 -42.52 -27.65
N ARG A 237 -51.78 -42.13 -26.66
CA ARG A 237 -53.13 -42.66 -26.52
C ARG A 237 -53.96 -42.42 -27.79
N LYS A 238 -53.89 -41.22 -28.38
CA LYS A 238 -54.62 -40.87 -29.61
C LYS A 238 -54.12 -41.59 -30.87
N HIS A 239 -52.81 -41.85 -30.96
CA HIS A 239 -52.19 -42.49 -32.12
C HIS A 239 -51.98 -43.99 -31.92
N SER A 240 -52.33 -44.54 -30.76
CA SER A 240 -52.11 -45.94 -30.39
C SER A 240 -52.80 -46.92 -31.34
N ASP A 241 -54.00 -46.59 -31.83
CA ASP A 241 -54.71 -47.42 -32.80
C ASP A 241 -53.96 -47.50 -34.13
N LYS A 242 -53.43 -46.38 -34.62
CA LYS A 242 -52.66 -46.31 -35.87
C LYS A 242 -51.29 -46.98 -35.74
N ILE A 243 -50.59 -46.72 -34.63
CA ILE A 243 -49.31 -47.36 -34.33
C ILE A 243 -49.51 -48.87 -34.17
N GLY A 244 -50.60 -49.28 -33.52
CA GLY A 244 -51.00 -50.68 -33.37
C GLY A 244 -51.33 -51.33 -34.72
N GLU A 245 -52.07 -50.65 -35.60
CA GLU A 245 -52.37 -51.11 -36.96
C GLU A 245 -51.09 -51.30 -37.78
N THR A 246 -50.20 -50.31 -37.80
CA THR A 246 -48.90 -50.40 -38.49
C THR A 246 -48.01 -51.50 -37.89
N ALA A 247 -47.98 -51.64 -36.57
CA ALA A 247 -47.23 -52.70 -35.90
C ALA A 247 -47.81 -54.09 -36.20
N MET A 248 -49.14 -54.24 -36.28
CA MET A 248 -49.79 -55.49 -36.66
C MET A 248 -49.57 -55.83 -38.14
N LYS A 249 -49.64 -54.83 -39.04
CA LYS A 249 -49.28 -54.99 -40.46
C LYS A 249 -47.82 -55.41 -40.63
N GLN A 250 -46.90 -54.76 -39.92
CA GLN A 250 -45.48 -55.11 -39.90
C GLN A 250 -45.26 -56.52 -39.34
N ALA A 251 -45.92 -56.90 -38.24
CA ALA A 251 -45.84 -58.24 -37.68
C ALA A 251 -46.43 -59.32 -38.62
N GLN A 252 -47.48 -58.99 -39.37
CA GLN A 252 -48.07 -59.88 -40.37
C GLN A 252 -47.15 -60.04 -41.60
N GLN A 253 -46.53 -58.96 -42.07
CA GLN A 253 -45.52 -59.02 -43.13
C GLN A 253 -44.29 -59.82 -42.68
N GLN A 254 -43.85 -59.65 -41.43
CA GLN A 254 -42.74 -60.43 -40.86
C GLN A 254 -43.09 -61.92 -40.75
N ARG A 255 -44.33 -62.25 -40.33
CA ARG A 255 -44.84 -63.63 -40.33
C ARG A 255 -44.99 -64.21 -41.73
N ASN A 256 -45.38 -63.40 -42.71
CA ASN A 256 -45.44 -63.82 -44.12
C ASN A 256 -44.02 -64.06 -44.67
N LEU A 257 -43.05 -63.20 -44.33
CA LEU A 257 -41.63 -63.41 -44.63
C LEU A 257 -41.08 -64.68 -43.97
N ASP A 258 -41.40 -64.94 -42.69
CA ASP A 258 -41.03 -66.19 -42.00
C ASP A 258 -41.73 -67.42 -42.60
N ASN A 259 -42.97 -67.29 -43.05
CA ASN A 259 -43.70 -68.35 -43.76
C ASN A 259 -43.10 -68.63 -45.15
N ILE A 260 -42.67 -67.61 -45.89
CA ILE A 260 -41.96 -67.75 -47.18
C ILE A 260 -40.59 -68.40 -46.97
N VAL A 261 -39.88 -68.09 -45.88
CA VAL A 261 -38.62 -68.77 -45.50
C VAL A 261 -38.85 -70.24 -45.13
N SER A 262 -40.06 -70.62 -44.71
CA SER A 262 -40.41 -72.02 -44.41
C SER A 262 -40.88 -72.86 -45.62
N GLN A 263 -41.20 -72.24 -46.77
CA GLN A 263 -41.50 -72.94 -48.02
C GLN A 263 -40.31 -72.83 -49.00
N HIS A 264 -39.50 -73.90 -49.02
CA HIS A 264 -38.45 -74.25 -49.99
C HIS A 264 -37.00 -73.78 -49.68
N PRO A 265 -35.96 -74.65 -49.78
CA PRO A 265 -35.88 -76.10 -49.53
C PRO A 265 -34.74 -76.50 -48.56
N ARG A 266 -34.92 -77.61 -47.85
CA ARG A 266 -33.80 -78.33 -47.21
C ARG A 266 -32.99 -79.11 -48.26
N ILE A 267 -31.80 -78.64 -48.64
CA ILE A 267 -30.66 -79.52 -49.01
C ILE A 267 -29.33 -78.86 -48.61
N GLY A 268 -28.65 -79.47 -47.64
CA GLY A 268 -27.19 -79.69 -47.68
C GLY A 268 -26.25 -78.61 -47.13
N GLY A 269 -25.57 -78.94 -46.02
CA GLY A 269 -24.15 -78.61 -45.88
C GLY A 269 -23.71 -77.92 -44.59
N GLY A 270 -22.98 -78.67 -43.74
CA GLY A 270 -21.75 -78.14 -43.14
C GLY A 270 -21.80 -77.45 -41.77
N LYS A 271 -21.74 -78.28 -40.71
CA LYS A 271 -20.87 -78.17 -39.52
C LYS A 271 -20.47 -76.79 -38.95
N LYS A 272 -20.83 -76.67 -37.64
CA LYS A 272 -20.09 -76.11 -36.48
C LYS A 272 -20.13 -74.59 -36.24
N SER A 273 -20.83 -74.19 -35.16
CA SER A 273 -20.27 -73.66 -33.88
C SER A 273 -21.43 -73.26 -32.94
N LYS A 274 -21.72 -74.05 -31.89
CA LYS A 274 -21.36 -73.81 -30.47
C LYS A 274 -22.02 -72.54 -29.88
N LYS A 275 -23.28 -72.63 -29.40
CA LYS A 275 -23.73 -72.90 -28.01
C LYS A 275 -23.98 -71.60 -27.21
N GLU A 276 -25.24 -71.14 -27.23
CA GLU A 276 -25.87 -70.44 -26.10
C GLU A 276 -26.97 -71.33 -25.52
N VAL A 277 -27.17 -71.23 -24.21
CA VAL A 277 -27.96 -72.13 -23.37
C VAL A 277 -29.39 -71.62 -23.23
N CYS A 278 -30.34 -72.54 -23.39
CA CYS A 278 -31.78 -72.41 -23.27
C CYS A 278 -32.27 -72.23 -21.83
N ALA A 279 -33.43 -71.57 -21.70
CA ALA A 279 -34.54 -71.93 -20.81
C ALA A 279 -35.81 -71.28 -21.41
N GLY A 280 -36.90 -71.93 -21.78
CA GLY A 280 -37.38 -73.29 -21.52
C GLY A 280 -38.65 -73.24 -20.68
N SER A 281 -39.82 -73.14 -21.32
CA SER A 281 -41.06 -73.82 -20.89
C SER A 281 -42.17 -73.59 -21.92
N ASP A 282 -42.51 -74.68 -22.59
CA ASP A 282 -43.67 -74.90 -23.47
C ASP A 282 -44.81 -75.54 -22.67
N LEU A 283 -45.99 -75.66 -23.30
CA LEU A 283 -47.22 -76.43 -23.00
C LEU A 283 -48.45 -75.51 -23.06
N GLU A 284 -49.56 -75.80 -23.75
CA GLU A 284 -49.92 -76.71 -24.83
C GLU A 284 -51.42 -76.46 -25.11
N VAL A 285 -51.85 -76.59 -26.38
CA VAL A 285 -53.15 -77.16 -26.83
C VAL A 285 -54.45 -76.37 -26.55
N LYS A 286 -55.19 -75.96 -27.62
CA LYS A 286 -56.39 -76.67 -28.16
C LYS A 286 -57.12 -75.86 -29.27
N ASN A 287 -57.40 -76.53 -30.40
CA ASN A 287 -58.66 -76.56 -31.19
C ASN A 287 -59.29 -75.23 -31.68
N THR A 288 -59.87 -75.04 -32.88
CA THR A 288 -60.52 -75.90 -33.90
C THR A 288 -60.63 -75.12 -35.22
N SER A 289 -60.76 -75.85 -36.33
CA SER A 289 -60.98 -75.48 -37.74
C SER A 289 -61.89 -74.27 -38.06
N PRO A 290 -61.84 -73.79 -39.32
CA PRO A 290 -63.06 -73.91 -40.15
C PRO A 290 -62.80 -74.45 -41.57
N MET A 291 -63.80 -75.17 -42.08
CA MET A 291 -63.98 -75.45 -43.51
C MET A 291 -64.41 -74.18 -44.25
N SER A 292 -63.93 -73.99 -45.48
CA SER A 292 -64.79 -73.64 -46.61
C SER A 292 -64.07 -73.94 -47.92
N GLU A 293 -64.74 -74.68 -48.79
CA GLU A 293 -64.38 -74.91 -50.19
C GLU A 293 -64.90 -73.77 -51.08
N GLN A 294 -64.48 -73.81 -52.36
CA GLN A 294 -64.80 -72.99 -53.54
C GLN A 294 -63.71 -71.94 -53.85
N ASP A 295 -62.77 -72.23 -54.76
CA ASP A 295 -62.90 -72.32 -56.23
C ASP A 295 -63.32 -70.98 -56.85
N SER A 296 -62.32 -70.23 -57.32
CA SER A 296 -62.33 -69.54 -58.62
C SER A 296 -60.96 -68.91 -58.85
N GLY A 297 -60.35 -69.26 -59.98
CA GLY A 297 -58.99 -68.88 -60.35
C GLY A 297 -58.79 -67.44 -60.78
N ILE A 298 -57.50 -67.10 -60.82
CA ILE A 298 -56.82 -66.25 -61.83
C ILE A 298 -57.44 -64.89 -62.10
N LEU A 299 -56.81 -63.87 -61.52
CA LEU A 299 -56.13 -62.80 -62.26
C LEU A 299 -55.26 -62.02 -61.28
N ASP A 300 -53.94 -62.24 -61.38
CA ASP A 300 -52.92 -61.36 -60.83
C ASP A 300 -53.09 -59.99 -61.49
N VAL A 301 -53.69 -59.05 -60.76
CA VAL A 301 -53.58 -57.62 -61.05
C VAL A 301 -52.58 -57.12 -60.04
N GLU A 302 -51.35 -56.92 -60.54
CA GLU A 302 -50.31 -56.15 -59.87
C GLU A 302 -50.87 -54.73 -59.69
N ASP A 303 -51.52 -54.47 -58.56
CA ASP A 303 -51.66 -53.10 -58.07
C ASP A 303 -50.25 -52.69 -57.63
N GLU A 304 -49.62 -51.83 -58.42
CA GLU A 304 -48.46 -51.04 -58.04
C GLU A 304 -48.83 -50.17 -56.83
N GLU A 305 -48.89 -50.78 -55.64
CA GLU A 305 -48.85 -50.06 -54.39
C GLU A 305 -47.42 -49.53 -54.24
N GLU A 306 -47.28 -48.27 -54.65
CA GLU A 306 -46.30 -47.29 -54.21
C GLU A 306 -45.50 -47.80 -53.00
N ASP A 307 -44.21 -48.13 -53.21
CA ASP A 307 -43.24 -48.40 -52.14
C ASP A 307 -43.05 -47.14 -51.29
N GLU A 308 -44.09 -46.68 -50.58
CA GLU A 308 -43.90 -45.95 -49.34
C GLU A 308 -43.32 -46.95 -48.36
N GLU A 309 -41.99 -46.91 -48.24
CA GLU A 309 -41.23 -47.51 -47.16
C GLU A 309 -41.85 -47.04 -45.83
N VAL A 310 -42.86 -47.78 -45.35
CA VAL A 310 -43.61 -47.44 -44.14
C VAL A 310 -42.59 -47.37 -43.02
N PRO A 311 -42.34 -46.20 -42.42
CA PRO A 311 -41.39 -46.08 -41.33
C PRO A 311 -41.79 -47.08 -40.25
N GLY A 312 -40.83 -47.87 -39.76
CA GLY A 312 -41.12 -48.91 -38.77
C GLY A 312 -41.88 -48.32 -37.59
N ALA A 313 -42.77 -49.09 -36.94
CA ALA A 313 -43.62 -48.58 -35.86
C ALA A 313 -42.86 -47.89 -34.71
N GLN A 314 -41.55 -48.15 -34.60
CA GLN A 314 -40.62 -47.54 -33.64
C GLN A 314 -40.21 -46.10 -34.00
N ASP A 315 -40.21 -45.73 -35.28
CA ASP A 315 -39.86 -44.38 -35.77
C ASP A 315 -41.06 -43.42 -35.77
N LEU A 316 -42.28 -43.96 -35.62
CA LEU A 316 -43.51 -43.17 -35.46
C LEU A 316 -43.65 -42.53 -34.06
N VAL A 317 -42.81 -42.92 -33.10
CA VAL A 317 -42.91 -42.48 -31.70
C VAL A 317 -41.61 -41.85 -31.22
N ASP A 318 -41.64 -40.54 -30.96
CA ASP A 318 -40.53 -39.84 -30.29
C ASP A 318 -40.60 -40.03 -28.77
N PHE A 319 -39.81 -40.97 -28.23
CA PHE A 319 -39.69 -41.19 -26.78
C PHE A 319 -38.85 -40.13 -26.04
N SER A 320 -38.34 -39.10 -26.73
CA SER A 320 -37.55 -38.02 -26.12
C SER A 320 -38.20 -37.36 -24.90
N PRO A 321 -39.53 -37.14 -24.81
CA PRO A 321 -40.18 -36.59 -23.61
C PRO A 321 -40.08 -37.53 -22.39
N VAL A 322 -40.17 -38.84 -22.61
CA VAL A 322 -40.05 -39.85 -21.54
C VAL A 322 -38.64 -39.89 -20.99
N HIS A 323 -37.64 -39.96 -21.88
CA HIS A 323 -36.24 -39.92 -21.49
C HIS A 323 -35.86 -38.61 -20.81
N ARG A 324 -36.32 -37.46 -21.33
CA ARG A 324 -36.10 -36.14 -20.70
C ARG A 324 -36.72 -36.08 -19.30
N CYS A 325 -37.95 -36.51 -19.13
CA CYS A 325 -38.62 -36.52 -17.83
C CYS A 325 -37.89 -37.43 -16.83
N LEU A 326 -37.52 -38.65 -17.23
CA LEU A 326 -36.75 -39.57 -16.40
C LEU A 326 -35.42 -38.94 -15.94
N HIS A 327 -34.65 -38.39 -16.87
CA HIS A 327 -33.35 -37.78 -16.55
C HIS A 327 -33.49 -36.55 -15.64
N ILE A 328 -34.47 -35.69 -15.90
CA ILE A 328 -34.72 -34.49 -15.07
C ILE A 328 -35.11 -34.91 -13.64
N TYR A 329 -35.99 -35.91 -13.49
CA TYR A 329 -36.39 -36.42 -12.19
C TYR A 329 -35.24 -37.14 -11.46
N SER A 330 -34.43 -37.93 -12.14
CA SER A 330 -33.23 -38.55 -11.54
C SER A 330 -32.25 -37.50 -11.02
N VAL A 331 -32.01 -36.43 -11.77
CA VAL A 331 -31.13 -35.32 -11.34
C VAL A 331 -31.75 -34.55 -10.18
N LEU A 332 -33.05 -34.24 -10.22
CA LEU A 332 -33.74 -33.58 -9.11
C LEU A 332 -33.68 -34.40 -7.81
N ILE A 333 -33.87 -35.73 -7.89
CA ILE A 333 -33.75 -36.64 -6.74
C ILE A 333 -32.32 -36.66 -6.21
N CYS A 334 -31.32 -36.66 -7.09
CA CYS A 334 -29.92 -36.63 -6.69
C CYS A 334 -29.56 -35.32 -5.97
N ILE A 335 -30.12 -34.19 -6.45
CA ILE A 335 -29.95 -32.86 -5.85
C ILE A 335 -30.67 -32.74 -4.49
N THR A 336 -31.85 -33.32 -4.32
CA THR A 336 -32.54 -33.30 -3.02
C THR A 336 -31.81 -34.15 -1.98
N LEU A 337 -31.27 -35.29 -2.40
CA LEU A 337 -30.43 -36.14 -1.54
C LEU A 337 -29.11 -35.45 -1.16
N SER A 338 -28.46 -34.75 -2.09
CA SER A 338 -27.23 -34.01 -1.81
C SER A 338 -27.48 -32.82 -0.88
N SER A 339 -28.60 -32.11 -1.06
CA SER A 339 -29.02 -31.01 -0.19
C SER A 339 -29.34 -31.49 1.24
N LEU A 340 -30.04 -32.62 1.38
CA LEU A 340 -30.29 -33.29 2.67
C LEU A 340 -28.97 -33.72 3.33
N ALA A 341 -28.06 -34.33 2.57
CA ALA A 341 -26.75 -34.74 3.09
C ALA A 341 -25.92 -33.53 3.56
N GLN A 342 -25.95 -32.41 2.85
CA GLN A 342 -25.30 -31.16 3.27
C GLN A 342 -25.92 -30.58 4.53
N GLN A 343 -27.26 -30.55 4.64
CA GLN A 343 -27.94 -30.09 5.85
C GLN A 343 -27.64 -30.99 7.05
N ILE A 344 -27.62 -32.31 6.87
CA ILE A 344 -27.21 -33.27 7.90
C ILE A 344 -25.75 -33.01 8.30
N LEU A 345 -24.83 -32.84 7.35
CA LEU A 345 -23.42 -32.55 7.63
C LEU A 345 -23.25 -31.23 8.39
N ILE A 346 -23.99 -30.17 8.02
CA ILE A 346 -23.98 -28.89 8.74
C ILE A 346 -24.53 -29.06 10.16
N LEU A 347 -25.60 -29.85 10.34
CA LEU A 347 -26.16 -30.16 11.66
C LEU A 347 -25.17 -30.95 12.52
N PHE A 348 -24.46 -31.93 11.96
CA PHE A 348 -23.38 -32.65 12.64
C PHE A 348 -22.24 -31.71 13.01
N LYS A 349 -21.79 -30.85 12.10
CA LYS A 349 -20.72 -29.86 12.36
C LYS A 349 -21.11 -28.82 13.42
N LYS A 350 -22.41 -28.47 13.51
CA LYS A 350 -22.96 -27.62 14.58
C LYS A 350 -23.07 -28.36 15.92
N LYS A 351 -23.32 -29.68 15.90
CA LYS A 351 -23.37 -30.54 17.10
C LYS A 351 -21.98 -30.80 17.67
N ASP A 352 -20.98 -31.01 16.81
CA ASP A 352 -19.58 -31.17 17.23
C ASP A 352 -19.00 -29.89 17.84
N HIS A 353 -19.52 -28.71 17.46
CA HIS A 353 -19.19 -27.43 18.09
C HIS A 353 -19.86 -27.20 19.45
N PHE A 354 -20.78 -28.08 19.87
CA PHE A 354 -21.48 -28.03 21.15
C PHE A 354 -20.98 -29.06 22.17
N VAL A 355 -19.96 -29.86 21.81
CA VAL A 355 -19.27 -30.77 22.72
C VAL A 355 -17.91 -30.17 23.08
N LEU A 356 -17.83 -29.69 24.33
CA LEU A 356 -16.74 -29.00 25.05
C LEU A 356 -16.81 -27.46 24.96
N PRO A 357 -17.02 -26.80 26.12
CA PRO A 357 -15.94 -26.70 27.09
C PRO A 357 -16.20 -27.36 28.45
N PHE A 358 -15.12 -27.94 28.96
CA PHE A 358 -14.77 -28.31 30.34
C PHE A 358 -15.57 -27.66 31.50
N SER A 359 -16.08 -28.50 32.40
CA SER A 359 -15.43 -28.80 33.70
C SER A 359 -15.93 -30.12 34.26
#